data_AF-A0A0V0HLE0-F1
#
_entry.id   AF-A0A0V0HLE0-F1
#
_cell.length_a   1.000
_cell.length_b   1.000
_cell.length_c   1.000
_cell.angle_alpha   90.00
_cell.angle_beta   90.00
_cell.angle_gamma   90.00
#
_symmetry.space_group_name_H-M   'P 1'
#
loop_
_entity.id
_entity.type
_entity.pdbx_description
1 polymer ?
#
loop_
_entity_poly.entity_id
_entity_poly.type
_entity_poly.pdbx_seq_one_letter_code
_entity_poly.pdbx_strand_id
1 'polypeptide(L)'
;MCIHLHKPISMLISAAINVQNLYDLGARRIGVTTLPPTGCLPAAITLFGRGTNECVAKLNKDAISFNKKLNRTSQKLKSKLPGIKVVVFDIYQPLFDLITKPAQ
;
A
#
# COMPACT_ATOMS: atom_id res chain seq x y z
N MET A 1 -5.08 3.62 23.16
CA MET A 1 -4.60 4.42 22.03
C MET A 1 -5.07 3.77 20.72
N CYS A 2 -6.31 4.02 20.31
CA CYS A 2 -6.83 3.53 19.04
C CYS A 2 -6.29 4.45 17.93
N ILE A 3 -5.22 4.04 17.26
CA ILE A 3 -4.85 4.66 15.99
C ILE A 3 -6.07 4.47 15.09
N HIS A 4 -6.73 5.56 14.71
CA HIS A 4 -7.89 5.59 13.82
C HIS A 4 -7.49 5.04 12.46
N LEU A 5 -7.44 3.71 12.33
CA LEU A 5 -7.06 3.00 11.11
C LEU A 5 -8.24 2.90 10.13
N HIS A 6 -9.06 3.94 10.05
CA HIS A 6 -10.29 3.91 9.30
C HIS A 6 -10.43 5.08 8.34
N LYS A 7 -9.39 5.37 7.53
CA LYS A 7 -9.59 6.08 6.25
C LYS A 7 -8.67 5.54 5.15
N PRO A 8 -8.81 4.27 4.72
CA PRO A 8 -8.10 3.78 3.52
C PRO A 8 -8.36 4.66 2.28
N ILE A 9 -9.50 5.37 2.25
CA ILE A 9 -9.87 6.30 1.19
C ILE A 9 -9.02 7.57 1.21
N SER A 10 -8.72 8.16 2.38
CA SER A 10 -7.92 9.40 2.43
C SER A 10 -6.49 9.17 1.97
N MET A 11 -5.92 8.00 2.31
CA MET A 11 -4.59 7.62 1.87
C MET A 11 -4.49 7.43 0.36
N LEU A 12 -5.52 6.84 -0.27
CA LEU A 12 -5.58 6.70 -1.73
C LEU A 12 -5.74 8.04 -2.45
N ILE A 13 -6.55 8.95 -1.89
CA ILE A 13 -6.72 10.30 -2.40
C ILE A 13 -5.38 11.04 -2.35
N SER A 14 -4.68 10.97 -1.22
CA SER A 14 -3.35 11.58 -1.08
C SER A 14 -2.34 11.01 -2.08
N ALA A 15 -2.30 9.69 -2.27
CA ALA A 15 -1.43 9.07 -3.27
C ALA A 15 -1.75 9.56 -4.69
N ALA A 16 -3.03 9.67 -5.05
CA ALA A 16 -3.45 10.18 -6.36
C ALA A 16 -3.09 11.67 -6.54
N ILE A 17 -3.29 12.50 -5.52
CA ILE A 17 -2.91 13.91 -5.52
C ILE A 17 -1.40 14.05 -5.70
N ASN A 18 -0.60 13.26 -4.99
CA ASN A 18 0.85 13.31 -5.12
C ASN A 18 1.31 12.96 -6.54
N VAL A 19 0.70 11.96 -7.17
CA VAL A 19 1.00 11.62 -8.58
C VAL A 19 0.64 12.77 -9.52
N GLN A 20 -0.50 13.42 -9.31
CA GLN A 20 -0.91 14.58 -10.11
C GLN A 20 0.07 15.75 -9.95
N ASN A 21 0.43 16.10 -8.70
CA ASN A 21 1.34 17.20 -8.43
C ASN A 21 2.72 16.96 -9.07
N LEU A 22 3.25 15.73 -8.97
CA LEU A 22 4.51 15.37 -9.64
C LEU A 22 4.38 15.48 -11.17
N TYR A 23 3.24 15.08 -11.73
CA TYR A 23 2.98 15.22 -13.16
C TYR A 23 2.93 16.69 -13.59
N ASP A 24 2.29 17.56 -12.80
CA ASP A 24 2.18 18.99 -13.05
C ASP A 24 3.57 19.68 -12.98
N LEU A 25 4.48 19.15 -12.17
CA LEU A 25 5.90 19.54 -12.12
C LEU A 25 6.76 18.96 -13.27
N GLY A 26 6.15 18.25 -14.21
CA GLY A 26 6.84 17.72 -15.39
C GLY A 26 7.26 16.25 -15.29
N ALA A 27 7.00 15.55 -14.17
CA ALA A 27 7.30 14.12 -14.09
C ALA A 27 6.44 13.32 -15.09
N ARG A 28 7.08 12.39 -15.80
CA ARG A 28 6.39 11.48 -16.74
C ARG A 28 6.59 10.01 -16.42
N ARG A 29 7.44 9.68 -15.45
CA ARG A 29 7.72 8.32 -14.99
C ARG A 29 7.63 8.31 -13.47
N ILE A 30 6.63 7.61 -12.92
CA ILE A 30 6.36 7.59 -11.48
C ILE A 30 6.21 6.14 -11.03
N GLY A 31 7.03 5.75 -10.06
CA GLY A 31 6.93 4.48 -9.36
C GLY A 31 6.10 4.64 -8.10
N VAL A 32 5.16 3.73 -7.86
CA VAL A 32 4.42 3.63 -6.60
C VAL A 32 4.53 2.21 -6.08
N THR A 33 4.58 2.03 -4.77
CA THR A 33 4.61 0.70 -4.15
C THR A 33 3.24 0.33 -3.59
N THR A 34 2.93 -0.96 -3.58
CA THR A 34 1.84 -1.49 -2.75
C THR A 34 2.17 -1.28 -1.27
N LEU A 35 1.18 -1.37 -0.39
CA LEU A 35 1.42 -1.49 1.04
C LEU A 35 2.06 -2.85 1.35
N PRO A 36 3.01 -2.89 2.30
CA PRO A 36 3.55 -4.15 2.82
C PRO A 36 2.46 -4.94 3.58
N PRO A 37 2.74 -6.17 4.04
CA PRO A 37 1.89 -6.88 4.98
C PRO A 37 1.84 -6.18 6.34
N THR A 38 1.05 -5.11 6.44
CA THR A 38 0.98 -4.19 7.59
C THR A 38 0.68 -4.91 8.91
N GLY A 39 -0.10 -5.99 8.86
CA GLY A 39 -0.41 -6.80 10.04
C GLY A 39 0.77 -7.58 10.59
N CYS A 40 1.82 -7.78 9.80
CA CYS A 40 3.03 -8.47 10.22
C CYS A 40 4.13 -7.52 10.74
N LEU A 41 3.89 -6.20 10.76
CA LEU A 41 4.86 -5.26 11.31
C LEU A 41 4.96 -5.41 12.83
N PRO A 42 6.15 -5.31 13.44
CA PRO A 42 6.31 -5.47 14.88
C PRO A 42 5.38 -4.56 15.70
N ALA A 43 5.27 -3.28 15.33
CA ALA A 43 4.35 -2.35 15.99
C ALA A 43 2.88 -2.78 15.89
N ALA A 44 2.46 -3.36 14.77
CA ALA A 44 1.11 -3.84 14.58
C ALA A 44 0.80 -5.06 15.45
N ILE A 45 1.76 -5.99 15.56
CA ILE A 45 1.66 -7.17 16.42
C ILE A 45 1.60 -6.75 17.89
N THR A 46 2.50 -5.87 18.35
CA THR A 46 2.52 -5.38 19.73
C THR A 46 1.21 -4.69 20.13
N LEU A 47 0.67 -3.85 19.25
CA LEU A 47 -0.52 -3.05 19.57
C LEU A 47 -1.85 -3.79 19.34
N PHE A 48 -1.92 -4.69 18.35
CA PHE A 48 -3.18 -5.28 17.88
C PHE A 48 -3.17 -6.81 17.84
N GLY A 49 -2.03 -7.46 18.10
CA GLY A 49 -1.85 -8.91 18.09
C GLY A 49 -2.38 -9.63 19.33
N ARG A 50 -2.88 -8.90 20.34
CA ARG A 50 -3.53 -9.47 21.54
C ARG A 50 -2.66 -10.50 22.28
N GLY A 51 -1.36 -10.25 22.35
CA GLY A 51 -0.39 -11.14 23.00
C GLY A 51 0.07 -12.33 22.14
N THR A 52 -0.41 -12.45 20.90
CA THR A 52 0.13 -13.39 19.92
C THR A 52 1.31 -12.78 19.17
N ASN A 53 2.20 -13.63 18.65
CA ASN A 53 3.28 -13.25 17.73
C ASN A 53 2.87 -13.41 16.26
N GLU A 54 1.57 -13.58 15.99
CA GLU A 54 1.05 -13.79 14.64
C GLU A 54 0.74 -12.46 13.95
N CYS A 55 0.75 -12.48 12.62
CA CYS A 55 0.30 -11.33 11.84
C CYS A 55 -1.17 -11.00 12.12
N VAL A 56 -1.47 -9.72 12.28
CA VAL A 56 -2.83 -9.24 12.50
C VAL A 56 -3.62 -9.29 11.19
N ALA A 57 -4.41 -10.35 11.00
CA ALA A 57 -5.13 -10.63 9.75
C ALA A 57 -6.00 -9.47 9.23
N LYS A 58 -6.65 -8.73 10.15
CA LYS A 58 -7.48 -7.56 9.78
C LYS A 58 -6.66 -6.47 9.07
N LEU A 59 -5.46 -6.20 9.57
CA LEU A 59 -4.57 -5.18 9.00
C LEU A 59 -4.00 -5.62 7.65
N ASN A 60 -3.70 -6.91 7.49
CA ASN A 60 -3.31 -7.47 6.20
C ASN A 60 -4.46 -7.40 5.17
N LYS A 61 -5.70 -7.63 5.59
CA LYS A 61 -6.89 -7.48 4.72
C LYS A 61 -7.07 -6.03 4.26
N ASP A 62 -6.84 -5.07 5.16
CA ASP A 62 -6.89 -3.65 4.83
C ASP A 62 -5.77 -3.26 3.84
N ALA A 63 -4.54 -3.76 4.03
CA ALA A 63 -3.43 -3.57 3.11
C ALA A 63 -3.74 -4.14 1.71
N ILE A 64 -4.26 -5.37 1.62
CA ILE A 64 -4.66 -5.98 0.34
C ILE A 64 -5.76 -5.15 -0.35
N SER A 65 -6.74 -4.67 0.41
CA SER A 65 -7.83 -3.83 -0.11
C SER A 65 -7.30 -2.50 -0.67
N PHE A 66 -6.36 -1.86 0.04
CA PHE A 66 -5.67 -0.68 -0.44
C PHE A 66 -4.88 -0.98 -1.72
N ASN A 67 -4.12 -2.07 -1.78
CA ASN A 67 -3.31 -2.44 -2.93
C ASN A 67 -4.15 -2.65 -4.20
N LYS A 68 -5.32 -3.28 -4.05
CA LYS A 68 -6.30 -3.41 -5.15
C LYS A 68 -6.81 -2.05 -5.63
N LYS A 69 -7.10 -1.12 -4.71
CA LYS A 69 -7.55 0.23 -5.06
C LYS A 69 -6.43 1.07 -5.67
N LEU A 70 -5.20 0.96 -5.18
CA LEU A 70 -4.01 1.61 -5.75
C LEU A 70 -3.86 1.22 -7.22
N ASN A 71 -3.90 -0.07 -7.53
CA ASN A 71 -3.82 -0.56 -8.92
C ASN A 71 -4.90 0.06 -9.81
N ARG A 72 -6.16 0.10 -9.36
CA ARG A 72 -7.26 0.73 -10.10
C ARG A 72 -7.04 2.23 -10.29
N THR A 73 -6.59 2.92 -9.25
CA THR A 73 -6.28 4.36 -9.31
C THR A 73 -5.12 4.64 -10.27
N SER A 74 -4.05 3.85 -10.26
CA SER A 74 -2.94 3.98 -11.19
C SER A 74 -3.39 3.81 -12.64
N GLN A 75 -4.28 2.87 -12.94
CA GLN A 75 -4.86 2.73 -14.28
C GLN A 75 -5.71 3.95 -14.67
N LYS A 76 -6.52 4.47 -13.74
CA LYS A 76 -7.32 5.69 -13.95
C LYS A 76 -6.46 6.94 -14.18
N LEU A 77 -5.28 7.02 -13.55
CA LEU A 77 -4.34 8.12 -13.77
C LEU A 77 -3.70 8.03 -15.16
N LYS A 78 -3.31 6.82 -15.60
CA LYS A 78 -2.79 6.59 -16.95
C LYS A 78 -3.78 7.02 -18.04
N SER A 79 -5.07 6.79 -17.84
CA SER A 79 -6.10 7.22 -18.80
C SER A 79 -6.36 8.73 -18.80
N LYS A 80 -5.98 9.44 -17.72
CA LYS A 80 -6.26 10.87 -17.54
C LYS A 80 -5.09 11.78 -17.84
N LEU A 81 -3.85 11.27 -17.73
CA LEU A 81 -2.62 12.05 -17.82
C LEU A 81 -1.82 11.60 -19.04
N PRO A 82 -1.96 12.30 -20.18
CA PRO A 82 -1.26 11.94 -21.40
C PRO A 82 0.25 11.82 -21.20
N GLY A 83 0.85 10.76 -21.74
CA GLY A 83 2.29 10.53 -21.66
C GLY A 83 2.83 10.13 -20.28
N ILE A 84 1.99 9.96 -19.26
CA ILE A 84 2.43 9.43 -17.97
C ILE A 84 2.75 7.92 -18.06
N LYS A 85 3.81 7.49 -17.39
CA LYS A 85 4.14 6.11 -17.12
C LYS A 85 4.12 5.88 -15.62
N VAL A 86 3.10 5.17 -15.14
CA VAL A 86 2.99 4.76 -13.74
C VAL A 86 3.30 3.27 -13.62
N VAL A 87 4.25 2.91 -12.77
CA VAL A 87 4.56 1.50 -12.45
C VAL A 87 4.19 1.24 -11.00
N VAL A 88 3.44 0.17 -10.76
CA VAL A 88 3.12 -0.30 -9.41
C VAL A 88 4.07 -1.43 -9.07
N PHE A 89 4.91 -1.24 -8.07
CA PHE A 89 5.81 -2.25 -7.53
C PHE A 89 5.10 -3.01 -6.41
N ASP A 90 4.89 -4.31 -6.59
CA ASP A 90 4.31 -5.13 -5.54
C ASP A 90 5.37 -5.52 -4.51
N ILE A 91 5.32 -4.89 -3.34
CA ILE A 91 6.16 -5.23 -2.20
C ILE A 91 5.42 -6.10 -1.18
N TYR A 92 4.12 -6.34 -1.36
CA TYR A 92 3.33 -7.11 -0.40
C TYR A 92 3.76 -8.58 -0.39
N GLN A 93 3.71 -9.25 -1.55
CA GLN A 93 4.00 -10.69 -1.64
C GLN A 93 5.46 -11.01 -1.28
N PRO A 94 6.48 -10.31 -1.83
CA PRO A 94 7.87 -10.62 -1.48
C PRO A 94 8.15 -10.50 0.02
N LEU A 95 7.61 -9.47 0.68
CA LEU A 95 7.78 -9.29 2.12
C LEU A 95 6.97 -10.31 2.92
N PHE A 96 5.77 -10.66 2.46
CA PHE A 96 4.94 -11.66 3.13
C PHE A 96 5.54 -13.07 3.04
N ASP A 97 6.12 -13.43 1.90
CA ASP A 97 6.86 -14.67 1.73
C ASP A 97 8.10 -14.71 2.62
N LEU A 98 8.86 -13.61 2.70
CA LEU A 98 10.01 -13.53 3.61
C LEU A 98 9.64 -13.79 5.08
N ILE A 99 8.45 -13.33 5.49
CA ILE A 99 7.94 -13.49 6.87
C ILE A 99 7.41 -14.90 7.12
N THR A 100 6.71 -15.49 6.15
CA THR A 100 6.00 -16.78 6.33
C THR A 100 6.81 -17.99 5.88
N LYS A 101 7.86 -17.78 5.07
CA LYS A 101 8.77 -18.79 4.55
C LYS A 101 10.24 -18.34 4.70
N PRO A 102 10.71 -18.01 5.93
CA PRO A 102 12.11 -17.70 6.13
C PRO A 102 12.94 -18.97 5.88
N ALA A 103 13.95 -18.91 4.99
CA ALA A 103 14.84 -20.00 4.59
C ALA A 103 14.43 -20.87 3.40
N GLN A 104 13.64 -20.33 2.45
CA GLN A 104 13.63 -20.85 1.08
C GLN A 104 14.71 -20.20 0.22
#